data_AF-A0A2J4Y1L9-F1
#
_entry.id   AF-A0A2J4Y1L9-F1
#
_cell.length_a   1.000
_cell.length_b   1.000
_cell.length_c   1.000
_cell.angle_alpha   90.00
_cell.angle_beta   90.00
_cell.angle_gamma   90.00
#
_symmetry.space_group_name_H-M   'P 1'
#
loop_
_entity.id
_entity.type
_entity.pdbx_description
1 polymer ?
#
loop_
_entity_poly.entity_id
_entity_poly.type
_entity_poly.pdbx_seq_one_letter_code
_entity_poly.pdbx_strand_id
1 'polypeptide(L)' 'MKVKGIPFNQVKESLLNTPEAIRAYQEADKELALVEMLYDMREKAGLSKSALAERMGITPSAISRLEGNPLGASMKT' A
#
# COMPACT_ATOMS: atom_id res chain seq x y z
N MET A 1 11.38 16.64 -31.88
CA MET A 1 12.48 16.39 -30.91
C MET A 1 12.25 15.05 -30.23
N LYS A 2 13.25 14.18 -30.16
CA LYS A 2 13.18 13.00 -29.26
C LYS A 2 13.52 13.49 -27.85
N VAL A 3 12.56 13.43 -26.93
CA VAL A 3 12.81 13.72 -25.52
C VAL A 3 13.54 12.52 -24.91
N LYS A 4 14.68 12.76 -24.26
CA LYS A 4 15.41 11.72 -23.54
C LYS A 4 14.81 11.61 -22.13
N GLY A 5 14.20 10.48 -21.81
CA GLY A 5 13.64 10.23 -20.47
C GLY A 5 14.75 10.11 -19.41
N ILE A 6 14.40 10.41 -18.16
CA ILE A 6 15.28 10.21 -17.00
C ILE A 6 14.77 8.99 -16.23
N PRO A 7 15.64 8.06 -15.78
CA PRO A 7 15.24 6.93 -14.95
C PRO A 7 14.60 7.37 -13.62
N PHE A 8 13.56 6.67 -13.17
CA PHE A 8 12.86 6.97 -11.92
C PHE A 8 13.82 7.01 -10.72
N ASN A 9 14.74 6.06 -10.60
CA ASN A 9 15.70 6.00 -9.49
C ASN A 9 16.57 7.25 -9.42
N GLN A 10 17.00 7.77 -10.58
CA GLN A 10 17.79 9.00 -10.64
C GLN A 10 16.99 10.21 -10.13
N VAL A 11 15.71 10.29 -10.50
CA VAL A 11 14.81 11.34 -9.98
C VAL A 11 14.60 11.18 -8.47
N LYS A 12 14.32 9.96 -8.01
CA LYS A 12 14.11 9.64 -6.59
C LYS A 12 15.31 10.03 -5.74
N GLU A 13 16.52 9.65 -6.12
CA GLU A 13 17.75 10.04 -5.42
C GLU A 13 17.94 11.55 -5.37
N SER A 14 17.64 12.26 -6.47
CA SER A 14 17.77 13.72 -6.51
C SER A 14 16.78 14.46 -5.61
N LEU A 15 15.59 13.89 -5.39
CA LEU A 15 14.53 14.49 -4.59
C LEU A 15 14.58 14.09 -3.11
N LEU A 16 15.12 12.91 -2.79
CA LEU A 16 15.31 12.42 -1.41
C LEU A 16 16.65 12.90 -0.83
N ASN A 17 16.90 14.21 -0.92
CA ASN A 17 18.16 14.83 -0.54
C ASN A 17 18.11 15.61 0.79
N THR A 18 16.93 15.77 1.40
CA THR A 18 16.76 16.40 2.72
C THR A 18 16.14 15.42 3.72
N PRO A 19 16.42 15.57 5.03
CA PRO A 19 15.78 14.75 6.07
C PRO A 19 14.24 14.86 6.07
N GLU A 20 13.69 16.02 5.70
CA GLU A 20 12.25 16.25 5.58
C GLU A 20 11.66 15.46 4.41
N ALA A 21 12.28 15.55 3.22
CA ALA A 21 11.82 14.81 2.04
C ALA A 21 11.91 13.29 2.26
N ILE A 22 12.99 12.81 2.88
CA ILE A 22 13.14 11.39 3.24
C ILE A 22 12.04 10.95 4.19
N ARG A 23 11.75 11.74 5.23
CA ARG A 23 10.71 11.39 6.22
C ARG A 23 9.32 11.34 5.60
N ALA A 24 8.95 12.35 4.82
CA ALA A 24 7.66 12.39 4.13
C ALA A 24 7.50 11.22 3.14
N TYR A 25 8.57 10.89 2.41
CA TYR A 25 8.58 9.74 1.51
C TYR A 25 8.39 8.41 2.26
N GLN A 26 9.14 8.20 3.35
CA GLN A 26 9.02 7.00 4.19
C GLN A 26 7.63 6.89 4.84
N GLU A 27 7.04 8.01 5.26
CA GLU A 27 5.70 8.04 5.83
C GLU A 27 4.64 7.63 4.80
N ALA A 28 4.75 8.14 3.57
CA ALA A 28 3.92 7.68 2.45
C ALA A 28 4.12 6.19 2.12
N ASP A 29 5.35 5.68 2.26
CA ASP A 29 5.69 4.27 2.00
C ASP A 29 5.05 3.31 3.02
N LYS A 30 4.73 3.77 4.24
CA LYS A 30 4.09 2.93 5.28
C LYS A 30 2.70 2.45 4.85
N GLU A 31 1.92 3.33 4.23
CA GLU A 31 0.58 2.97 3.73
C GLU A 31 0.71 1.88 2.65
N LEU A 32 1.64 2.08 1.72
CA LEU A 32 1.90 1.13 0.64
C LEU A 32 2.37 -0.23 1.19
N ALA A 33 3.30 -0.24 2.14
CA ALA A 33 3.79 -1.48 2.76
C ALA A 33 2.67 -2.26 3.46
N LEU A 34 1.72 -1.58 4.11
CA LEU A 34 0.58 -2.22 4.76
C LEU A 34 -0.41 -2.78 3.74
N VAL A 35 -0.67 -2.04 2.66
CA VAL A 35 -1.47 -2.51 1.52
C VAL A 35 -0.86 -3.81 0.95
N GLU A 36 0.42 -3.77 0.59
CA GLU A 36 1.14 -4.92 0.03
C GLU A 36 1.07 -6.12 0.97
N MET A 37 1.30 -5.91 2.27
CA MET A 37 1.24 -6.97 3.28
C MET A 37 -0.14 -7.65 3.33
N LEU A 38 -1.23 -6.89 3.31
CA LEU A 38 -2.59 -7.43 3.34
C LEU A 38 -2.93 -8.22 2.07
N TYR A 39 -2.55 -7.69 0.91
CA TYR A 39 -2.67 -8.40 -0.38
C TYR A 39 -1.91 -9.72 -0.34
N ASP A 40 -0.64 -9.68 0.07
CA ASP A 40 0.23 -10.84 0.16
C ASP A 40 -0.33 -11.93 1.08
N MET A 41 -0.84 -11.54 2.26
CA MET A 41 -1.44 -12.47 3.20
C MET A 41 -2.65 -13.19 2.60
N ARG A 42 -3.53 -12.45 1.91
CA ARG A 42 -4.71 -13.03 1.27
C ARG A 42 -4.34 -13.95 0.11
N GLU A 43 -3.41 -13.53 -0.74
CA GLU A 43 -2.92 -14.33 -1.88
C GLU A 43 -2.21 -15.60 -1.42
N LYS A 44 -1.34 -15.51 -0.40
CA LYS A 44 -0.66 -16.68 0.20
C LYS A 44 -1.65 -17.67 0.83
N ALA A 45 -2.79 -17.17 1.32
CA ALA A 45 -3.88 -18.02 1.81
C ALA A 45 -4.76 -18.62 0.69
N GLY A 46 -4.54 -18.22 -0.58
CA GLY A 46 -5.33 -18.69 -1.72
C GLY A 46 -6.79 -18.22 -1.69
N LEU A 47 -7.06 -17.07 -1.05
CA LEU A 47 -8.41 -16.57 -0.84
C LEU A 47 -8.74 -15.41 -1.79
N SER A 48 -9.95 -15.44 -2.37
CA SER A 48 -10.53 -14.24 -2.96
C SER A 48 -10.96 -13.26 -1.86
N LYS A 49 -11.17 -11.99 -2.22
CA LYS A 49 -11.74 -10.98 -1.30
C LYS A 49 -13.08 -11.43 -0.71
N SER A 50 -13.93 -12.09 -1.51
CA SER A 50 -15.22 -12.61 -1.05
C SER A 50 -15.07 -13.79 -0.09
N ALA A 51 -14.16 -14.73 -0.37
CA ALA A 51 -13.90 -15.87 0.49
C ALA A 51 -13.28 -15.46 1.83
N LEU A 52 -12.39 -14.47 1.82
CA LEU A 52 -11.84 -13.88 3.05
C LEU A 52 -12.95 -13.17 3.85
N ALA A 53 -13.79 -12.38 3.19
CA ALA A 53 -14.90 -11.69 3.85
C ALA A 53 -15.89 -12.67 4.52
N GLU A 54 -16.24 -13.76 3.84
CA GLU A 54 -17.08 -14.83 4.37
C GLU A 54 -16.46 -15.47 5.63
N ARG A 55 -15.17 -15.82 5.58
CA ARG A 55 -14.45 -16.36 6.74
C ARG A 55 -14.38 -15.41 7.93
N MET A 56 -14.31 -14.11 7.66
CA MET A 56 -14.23 -13.06 8.67
C MET A 56 -15.62 -12.61 9.18
N GLY A 57 -16.71 -13.08 8.58
CA GLY A 57 -18.06 -12.64 8.93
C GLY A 57 -18.32 -11.15 8.63
N ILE A 58 -17.65 -10.60 7.61
CA ILE A 58 -17.79 -9.19 7.19
C ILE A 58 -18.15 -9.09 5.71
N THR A 59 -18.44 -7.88 5.23
CA THR A 59 -18.79 -7.67 3.83
C THR A 59 -17.54 -7.65 2.94
N PRO A 60 -17.64 -8.08 1.66
CA PRO A 60 -16.56 -7.91 0.69
C PRO A 60 -16.12 -6.45 0.52
N SER A 61 -17.04 -5.50 0.68
CA SER A 61 -16.74 -4.06 0.66
C SER A 61 -15.89 -3.59 1.85
N ALA A 62 -15.94 -4.30 2.99
CA ALA A 62 -15.05 -4.03 4.13
C ALA A 62 -13.62 -4.49 3.83
N ILE A 63 -13.44 -5.67 3.22
CA ILE A 63 -12.13 -6.16 2.75
C ILE A 63 -11.55 -5.23 1.69
N SER A 64 -12.34 -4.81 0.69
CA SER A 64 -11.86 -3.90 -0.35
C SER A 64 -11.40 -2.55 0.21
N ARG A 65 -12.08 -2.03 1.25
CA ARG A 65 -11.64 -0.81 1.95
C ARG A 65 -10.36 -1.05 2.75
N LEU A 66 -10.27 -2.16 3.47
CA LEU A 66 -9.09 -2.52 4.25
C LEU A 66 -7.85 -2.69 3.37
N GLU A 67 -7.95 -3.42 2.26
CA GLU A 67 -6.84 -3.61 1.32
C GLU A 67 -6.53 -2.37 0.47
N GLY A 68 -7.46 -1.42 0.33
CA GLY A 68 -7.27 -0.22 -0.49
C GLY A 68 -6.84 1.03 0.29
N ASN A 69 -7.23 1.13 1.56
CA ASN A 69 -6.87 2.21 2.47
C ASN A 69 -6.86 1.66 3.92
N PRO A 70 -5.79 0.96 4.31
CA PRO A 70 -5.71 0.31 5.60
C PRO A 70 -5.56 1.30 6.75
N LEU A 71 -4.98 2.48 6.52
CA LEU A 71 -4.82 3.52 7.55
C LEU A 71 -6.17 4.17 7.93
N GLY A 72 -7.15 4.13 7.03
CA GLY A 72 -8.52 4.56 7.31
C GLY A 72 -9.38 3.53 8.07
N ALA A 73 -8.86 2.32 8.32
CA ALA A 73 -9.60 1.30 9.06
C ALA A 73 -9.57 1.57 10.57
N SER A 74 -10.71 1.37 11.24
CA SER A 74 -10.77 1.42 12.70
C SER A 74 -10.18 0.14 13.29
N MET A 75 -9.19 0.30 14.17
CA MET A 75 -8.60 -0.77 14.96
C MET A 75 -9.11 -0.64 16.39
N LYS A 76 -9.66 -1.72 16.96
CA LYS A 76 -9.86 -1.80 18.41
C LYS A 76 -8.55 -2.26 19.04
N THR A 77 -7.94 -1.40 19.84
CA THR A 77 -6.86 -1.73 20.78
C THR A 77 -7.42 -2.21 22.10
#